data_AF-A0A820QQ47-F1
#
_entry.id   AF-A0A820QQ47-F1
#
_cell.length_a   1.000
_cell.length_b   1.000
_cell.length_c   1.000
_cell.angle_alpha   90.00
_cell.angle_beta   90.00
_cell.angle_gamma   90.00
#
_symmetry.space_group_name_H-M   'P 1'
#
loop_
_entity.id
_entity.type
_entity.pdbx_description
1 polymer ?
#
loop_
_entity_poly.entity_id
_entity_poly.type
_entity_poly.pdbx_seq_one_letter_code
_entity_poly.pdbx_strand_id
1 'polypeptide(L)'
;WLKPTHDYTIDCRISASELHQQVDKYKEAYRDCIKLCKKISETLLVKIDTRKIFENLEFEEYQRQYRKVASEQIKEYYHEIQRKINETYQLFARDPSDVQHEWSRIVVELDKWLERAIRYNFKTSLTELSKAINGDGKSAPGPL
;
A
#
# COMPACT_ATOMS: atom_id res chain seq x y z
N TRP A 1 -29.44 -29.63 32.51
CA TRP A 1 -28.44 -30.54 31.91
C TRP A 1 -27.16 -29.76 31.68
N LEU A 2 -26.17 -29.93 32.56
CA LEU A 2 -24.83 -29.36 32.40
C LEU A 2 -24.12 -30.15 31.29
N LYS A 3 -23.55 -29.46 30.29
CA LYS A 3 -22.67 -30.13 29.31
C LYS A 3 -21.53 -30.84 30.07
N PRO A 4 -21.16 -32.07 29.69
CA PRO A 4 -19.97 -32.72 30.22
C PRO A 4 -18.75 -31.80 30.07
N THR A 5 -17.88 -31.75 31.07
CA THR A 5 -16.67 -30.90 31.09
C THR A 5 -15.75 -31.13 29.87
N HIS A 6 -15.74 -32.36 29.35
CA HIS A 6 -15.03 -32.72 28.12
C HIS A 6 -15.60 -31.98 26.88
N ASP A 7 -16.91 -31.89 26.75
CA ASP A 7 -17.56 -31.23 25.61
C ASP A 7 -17.33 -29.72 25.63
N TYR A 8 -17.34 -29.11 26.82
CA TYR A 8 -16.98 -27.70 26.98
C TYR A 8 -15.53 -27.43 26.57
N THR A 9 -14.60 -28.32 26.93
CA THR A 9 -13.18 -28.19 26.56
C THR A 9 -12.97 -28.28 25.05
N ILE A 10 -13.71 -29.18 24.37
CA ILE A 10 -13.70 -29.29 22.91
C ILE A 10 -14.24 -28.02 22.27
N ASP A 11 -15.40 -27.54 22.72
CA ASP A 11 -16.04 -26.32 22.20
C ASP A 11 -15.10 -25.11 22.34
N CYS A 12 -14.50 -24.92 23.51
CA CYS A 12 -13.52 -23.85 23.73
C CYS A 12 -12.32 -23.93 22.79
N ARG A 13 -11.80 -25.14 22.56
CA ARG A 13 -10.66 -25.34 21.65
C ARG A 13 -11.02 -25.01 20.20
N ILE A 14 -12.23 -25.38 19.76
CA ILE A 14 -12.71 -25.06 18.41
C ILE A 14 -12.85 -23.54 18.25
N SER A 15 -13.55 -22.87 19.17
CA SER A 15 -13.71 -21.40 19.12
C SER A 15 -12.39 -20.65 19.18
N ALA A 16 -11.43 -21.11 20.00
CA ALA A 16 -10.10 -20.51 20.06
C ALA A 16 -9.33 -20.68 18.75
N SER A 17 -9.44 -21.84 18.10
CA SER A 17 -8.82 -22.10 16.79
C SER A 17 -9.42 -21.21 15.69
N GLU A 18 -10.73 -21.05 15.67
CA GLU A 18 -11.43 -20.18 14.71
C GLU A 18 -11.02 -18.71 14.88
N LEU A 19 -11.00 -18.21 16.12
CA LEU A 19 -10.56 -16.86 16.43
C LEU A 19 -9.09 -16.64 15.99
N HIS A 20 -8.22 -17.61 16.27
CA HIS A 20 -6.81 -17.54 15.88
C HIS A 20 -6.67 -17.40 14.36
N GLN A 21 -7.40 -18.20 13.58
CA GLN A 21 -7.39 -18.12 12.12
C GLN A 21 -7.90 -16.77 11.60
N GLN A 22 -8.93 -16.19 12.23
CA GLN A 22 -9.42 -14.86 11.85
C GLN A 22 -8.37 -13.77 12.10
N VAL A 23 -7.73 -13.80 13.27
CA VAL A 23 -6.66 -12.87 13.63
C VAL A 23 -5.46 -12.99 12.68
N ASP A 24 -5.08 -14.20 12.30
CA ASP A 24 -3.97 -14.43 11.37
C ASP A 24 -4.27 -13.92 9.96
N LYS A 25 -5.48 -14.19 9.44
CA LYS A 25 -5.94 -13.62 8.17
C LYS A 25 -5.87 -12.10 8.16
N TYR A 26 -6.32 -11.47 9.25
CA TYR A 26 -6.22 -10.02 9.41
C TYR A 26 -4.76 -9.54 9.38
N LYS A 27 -3.88 -10.15 10.18
CA LYS A 27 -2.46 -9.75 10.25
C LYS A 27 -1.77 -9.91 8.90
N GLU A 28 -2.09 -10.96 8.16
CA GLU A 28 -1.58 -11.18 6.81
C GLU A 28 -2.06 -10.09 5.84
N ALA A 29 -3.37 -9.82 5.80
CA ALA A 29 -3.93 -8.76 4.97
C ALA A 29 -3.33 -7.39 5.28
N TYR A 30 -3.14 -7.06 6.57
CA TYR A 30 -2.52 -5.81 7.00
C TYR A 30 -1.06 -5.69 6.52
N ARG A 31 -0.26 -6.76 6.66
CA ARG A 31 1.12 -6.78 6.14
C ARG A 31 1.16 -6.60 4.63
N ASP A 32 0.24 -7.21 3.91
CA ASP A 32 0.12 -7.04 2.47
C ASP A 32 -0.25 -5.61 2.08
N CYS A 33 -1.14 -4.96 2.82
CA CYS A 33 -1.46 -3.55 2.61
C CYS A 33 -0.22 -2.66 2.79
N ILE A 34 0.62 -2.91 3.82
CA ILE A 34 1.89 -2.20 3.98
C ILE A 34 2.83 -2.43 2.80
N LYS A 35 2.92 -3.66 2.27
CA LYS A 35 3.71 -3.94 1.06
C LYS A 35 3.18 -3.18 -0.15
N LEU A 36 1.86 -3.05 -0.30
CA LEU A 36 1.24 -2.26 -1.37
C LEU A 36 1.56 -0.76 -1.21
N CYS A 37 1.52 -0.21 0.01
CA CYS A 37 2.00 1.15 0.29
C CYS A 37 3.47 1.32 -0.13
N LYS A 38 4.33 0.33 0.15
CA LYS A 38 5.73 0.36 -0.31
C LYS A 38 5.81 0.39 -1.85
N LYS A 39 5.05 -0.44 -2.56
CA LYS A 39 4.98 -0.40 -4.03
C LYS A 39 4.53 0.97 -4.55
N ILE A 40 3.52 1.60 -3.93
CA ILE A 40 3.10 2.97 -4.26
C ILE A 40 4.28 3.93 -4.13
N SER A 41 5.02 3.85 -3.01
CA SER A 41 6.17 4.73 -2.76
C SER A 41 7.30 4.58 -3.80
N GLU A 42 7.48 3.36 -4.35
CA GLU A 42 8.53 3.01 -5.31
C GLU A 42 8.12 3.22 -6.78
N THR A 43 6.82 3.42 -7.08
CA THR A 43 6.32 3.59 -8.45
C THR A 43 6.50 5.02 -8.95
N LEU A 44 7.71 5.39 -9.39
CA LEU A 44 8.02 6.75 -9.80
C LEU A 44 7.08 7.28 -10.89
N LEU A 45 6.75 8.57 -10.81
CA LEU A 45 5.91 9.28 -11.79
C LEU A 45 6.75 9.91 -12.92
N VAL A 46 8.03 9.62 -12.98
CA VAL A 46 8.94 10.09 -14.02
C VAL A 46 9.84 8.95 -14.46
N LYS A 47 10.18 8.93 -15.74
CA LYS A 47 11.12 7.96 -16.30
C LYS A 47 12.25 8.67 -17.00
N ILE A 48 13.39 8.82 -16.32
CA ILE A 48 14.56 9.47 -16.89
C ILE A 48 15.39 8.41 -17.62
N ASP A 49 15.54 8.55 -18.93
CA ASP A 49 16.45 7.74 -19.74
C ASP A 49 17.62 8.59 -20.20
N THR A 50 18.73 8.53 -19.48
CA THR A 50 19.93 9.34 -19.76
C THR A 50 20.67 8.91 -21.02
N ARG A 51 20.24 7.84 -21.70
CA ARG A 51 20.85 7.35 -22.95
C ARG A 51 20.09 7.82 -24.18
N LYS A 52 18.88 8.32 -24.00
CA LYS A 52 18.03 8.80 -25.08
C LYS A 52 18.10 10.33 -25.12
N ILE A 53 18.48 10.85 -26.28
CA ILE A 53 18.35 12.28 -26.59
C ILE A 53 16.94 12.45 -27.15
N PHE A 54 16.13 13.29 -26.50
CA PHE A 54 14.79 13.59 -26.98
C PHE A 54 14.84 14.80 -27.91
N GLU A 55 14.07 14.75 -28.99
CA GLU A 55 13.92 15.89 -29.91
C GLU A 55 12.55 16.56 -29.71
N ASN A 56 12.51 17.89 -29.77
CA ASN A 56 11.26 18.66 -29.71
C ASN A 56 10.38 18.33 -28.48
N LEU A 57 9.10 17.97 -28.69
CA LEU A 57 8.13 17.61 -27.64
C LEU A 57 8.11 16.11 -27.29
N GLU A 58 9.04 15.32 -27.82
CA GLU A 58 9.07 13.86 -27.63
C GLU A 58 9.19 13.48 -26.15
N PHE A 59 9.99 14.22 -25.38
CA PHE A 59 10.14 14.00 -23.93
C PHE A 59 8.81 14.20 -23.19
N GLU A 60 8.07 15.26 -23.52
CA GLU A 60 6.82 15.56 -22.84
C GLU A 60 5.78 14.47 -23.07
N GLU A 61 5.61 14.04 -24.32
CA GLU A 61 4.66 12.98 -24.68
C GLU A 61 5.09 11.64 -24.06
N TYR A 62 6.39 11.33 -24.07
CA TYR A 62 6.93 10.15 -23.41
C TYR A 62 6.63 10.13 -21.90
N GLN A 63 6.88 11.25 -21.20
CA GLN A 63 6.58 11.36 -19.77
C GLN A 63 5.07 11.34 -19.51
N ARG A 64 4.25 11.90 -20.39
CA ARG A 64 2.79 11.91 -20.27
C ARG A 64 2.23 10.49 -20.34
N GLN A 65 2.67 9.71 -21.33
CA GLN A 65 2.28 8.30 -21.47
C GLN A 65 2.76 7.47 -20.27
N TYR A 66 4.02 7.65 -19.86
CA TYR A 66 4.56 6.96 -18.68
C TYR A 66 3.79 7.30 -17.41
N ARG A 67 3.54 8.59 -17.13
CA ARG A 67 2.76 9.04 -15.97
C ARG A 67 1.37 8.43 -15.94
N LYS A 68 0.71 8.32 -17.09
CA LYS A 68 -0.62 7.69 -17.17
C LYS A 68 -0.56 6.25 -16.68
N VAL A 69 0.40 5.46 -17.16
CA VAL A 69 0.59 4.05 -16.76
C VAL A 69 0.96 3.94 -15.28
N ALA A 70 1.93 4.73 -14.82
CA ALA A 70 2.37 4.72 -13.42
C ALA A 70 1.24 5.13 -12.46
N SER A 71 0.45 6.15 -12.83
CA SER A 71 -0.69 6.59 -12.02
C SER A 71 -1.79 5.53 -11.95
N GLU A 72 -2.05 4.83 -13.05
CA GLU A 72 -3.01 3.73 -13.06
C GLU A 72 -2.54 2.57 -12.19
N GLN A 73 -1.25 2.23 -12.25
CA GLN A 73 -0.67 1.20 -11.39
C GLN A 73 -0.78 1.56 -9.89
N ILE A 74 -0.58 2.83 -9.53
CA ILE A 74 -0.77 3.31 -8.15
C ILE A 74 -2.24 3.17 -7.72
N LYS A 75 -3.20 3.49 -8.59
CA LYS A 75 -4.63 3.31 -8.29
C LYS A 75 -4.99 1.84 -8.09
N GLU A 76 -4.45 0.94 -8.90
CA GLU A 76 -4.65 -0.50 -8.71
C GLU A 76 -4.17 -0.95 -7.33
N TYR A 77 -2.99 -0.51 -6.87
CA TYR A 77 -2.51 -0.81 -5.52
C TYR A 77 -3.42 -0.24 -4.44
N TYR A 78 -3.91 0.99 -4.62
CA TYR A 78 -4.86 1.60 -3.69
C TYR A 78 -6.18 0.82 -3.61
N HIS A 79 -6.76 0.43 -4.74
CA HIS A 79 -7.99 -0.36 -4.79
C HIS A 79 -7.81 -1.73 -4.15
N GLU A 80 -6.65 -2.37 -4.33
CA GLU A 80 -6.32 -3.63 -3.68
C GLU A 80 -6.20 -3.48 -2.15
N ILE A 81 -5.64 -2.37 -1.66
CA ILE A 81 -5.63 -2.05 -0.21
C ILE A 81 -7.07 -1.91 0.32
N GLN A 82 -7.91 -1.13 -0.37
CA GLN A 82 -9.31 -0.93 0.02
C GLN A 82 -10.05 -2.27 0.07
N ARG A 83 -9.87 -3.10 -0.96
CA ARG A 83 -10.47 -4.43 -1.04
C ARG A 83 -10.06 -5.31 0.13
N LYS A 84 -8.76 -5.46 0.40
CA LYS A 84 -8.23 -6.30 1.49
C LYS A 84 -8.73 -5.85 2.87
N ILE A 85 -8.76 -4.54 3.13
CA ILE A 85 -9.26 -4.00 4.40
C ILE A 85 -10.76 -4.22 4.55
N ASN A 86 -11.55 -3.99 3.50
CA ASN A 86 -13.00 -4.22 3.53
C ASN A 86 -13.34 -5.70 3.71
N GLU A 87 -12.66 -6.61 3.02
CA GLU A 87 -12.83 -8.06 3.17
C GLU A 87 -12.49 -8.52 4.59
N THR A 88 -11.41 -7.98 5.16
CA THR A 88 -10.97 -8.35 6.51
C THR A 88 -11.89 -7.78 7.59
N TYR A 89 -12.45 -6.58 7.39
CA TYR A 89 -13.43 -6.00 8.31
C TYR A 89 -14.67 -6.89 8.49
N GLN A 90 -15.10 -7.60 7.44
CA GLN A 90 -16.26 -8.49 7.52
C GLN A 90 -16.11 -9.59 8.58
N LEU A 91 -14.87 -9.97 8.93
CA LEU A 91 -14.60 -10.93 10.00
C LEU A 91 -15.00 -10.40 11.38
N PHE A 92 -14.90 -9.08 11.58
CA PHE A 92 -15.10 -8.41 12.85
C PHE A 92 -16.38 -7.56 12.89
N ALA A 93 -17.15 -7.45 11.81
CA ALA A 93 -18.25 -6.51 11.68
C ALA A 93 -19.38 -6.66 12.73
N ARG A 94 -19.45 -7.82 13.40
CA ARG A 94 -20.44 -8.12 14.46
C ARG A 94 -19.82 -8.19 15.85
N ASP A 95 -18.52 -7.96 15.97
CA ASP A 95 -17.81 -8.04 17.23
C ASP A 95 -18.08 -6.81 18.11
N PRO A 96 -17.86 -6.93 19.44
CA PRO A 96 -18.12 -5.86 20.40
C PRO A 96 -17.40 -4.54 20.09
N SER A 97 -17.84 -3.46 20.74
CA SER A 97 -17.30 -2.10 20.58
C SER A 97 -15.78 -2.02 20.70
N ASP A 98 -15.19 -2.82 21.57
CA ASP A 98 -13.74 -2.81 21.81
C ASP A 98 -12.97 -3.29 20.58
N VAL A 99 -13.51 -4.30 19.86
CA VAL A 99 -12.95 -4.78 18.60
C VAL A 99 -13.14 -3.73 17.49
N GLN A 100 -14.30 -3.07 17.44
CA GLN A 100 -14.53 -1.97 16.48
C GLN A 100 -13.59 -0.79 16.70
N HIS A 101 -13.29 -0.48 17.97
CA HIS A 101 -12.37 0.58 18.33
C HIS A 101 -10.95 0.25 17.88
N GLU A 102 -10.47 -0.97 18.15
CA GLU A 102 -9.14 -1.39 17.72
C GLU A 102 -9.04 -1.46 16.19
N TRP A 103 -10.08 -1.96 15.50
CA TRP A 103 -10.16 -1.92 14.05
C TRP A 103 -10.02 -0.50 13.49
N SER A 104 -10.73 0.46 14.09
CA SER A 104 -10.64 1.87 13.69
C SER A 104 -9.22 2.42 13.83
N ARG A 105 -8.49 2.07 14.91
CA ARG A 105 -7.09 2.46 15.10
C ARG A 105 -6.19 1.87 14.02
N ILE A 106 -6.41 0.61 13.65
CA ILE A 106 -5.66 -0.07 12.59
C ILE A 106 -5.88 0.61 11.23
N VAL A 107 -7.13 0.96 10.89
CA VAL A 107 -7.45 1.68 9.64
C VAL A 107 -6.76 3.04 9.60
N VAL A 108 -6.77 3.79 10.71
CA VAL A 108 -6.07 5.07 10.83
C VAL A 108 -4.55 4.91 10.66
N GLU A 109 -3.95 3.88 11.23
CA GLU A 109 -2.52 3.62 11.04
C GLU A 109 -2.19 3.26 9.58
N LEU A 110 -3.04 2.48 8.93
CA LEU A 110 -2.85 2.17 7.50
C LEU A 110 -2.99 3.41 6.62
N ASP A 111 -3.94 4.28 6.91
CA ASP A 111 -4.12 5.55 6.20
C ASP A 111 -2.85 6.42 6.28
N LYS A 112 -2.23 6.51 7.47
CA LYS A 112 -0.92 7.16 7.64
C LYS A 112 0.19 6.51 6.81
N TRP A 113 0.21 5.18 6.70
CA TRP A 113 1.16 4.48 5.84
C TRP A 113 0.97 4.84 4.37
N LEU A 114 -0.28 4.88 3.90
CA LEU A 114 -0.64 5.26 2.54
C LEU A 114 -0.25 6.72 2.26
N GLU A 115 -0.58 7.64 3.16
CA GLU A 115 -0.22 9.05 3.04
C GLU A 115 1.30 9.24 2.92
N ARG A 116 2.07 8.57 3.79
CA ARG A 116 3.54 8.61 3.74
C ARG A 116 4.08 8.03 2.44
N ALA A 117 3.52 6.93 1.95
CA ALA A 117 3.93 6.31 0.69
C ALA A 117 3.73 7.26 -0.49
N ILE A 118 2.55 7.89 -0.59
CA ILE A 118 2.23 8.86 -1.65
C ILE A 118 3.12 10.09 -1.55
N ARG A 119 3.32 10.64 -0.35
CA ARG A 119 4.21 11.79 -0.13
C ARG A 119 5.65 11.46 -0.54
N TYR A 120 6.14 10.27 -0.18
CA TYR A 120 7.47 9.80 -0.57
C TYR A 120 7.58 9.61 -2.08
N ASN A 121 6.55 9.05 -2.72
CA ASN A 121 6.49 8.88 -4.17
C ASN A 121 6.67 10.21 -4.91
N PHE A 122 5.88 11.23 -4.54
CA PHE A 122 5.98 12.56 -5.14
C PHE A 122 7.35 13.19 -4.91
N LYS A 123 7.82 13.16 -3.65
CA LYS A 123 9.13 13.71 -3.30
C LYS A 123 10.25 13.07 -4.13
N THR A 124 10.25 11.75 -4.23
CA THR A 124 11.29 11.01 -4.96
C THR A 124 11.21 11.28 -6.45
N SER A 125 10.00 11.25 -7.03
CA SER A 125 9.80 11.55 -8.46
C SER A 125 10.29 12.96 -8.83
N LEU A 126 9.97 13.97 -8.02
CA LEU A 126 10.44 15.34 -8.23
C LEU A 126 11.94 15.48 -8.02
N THR A 127 12.52 14.74 -7.07
CA THR A 127 13.96 14.73 -6.82
C THR A 127 14.71 14.16 -8.01
N GLU A 128 14.25 13.05 -8.58
CA GLU A 128 14.86 12.45 -9.77
C GLU A 128 14.75 13.36 -10.99
N LEU A 129 13.61 14.02 -11.19
CA LEU A 129 13.46 15.02 -12.24
C LEU A 129 14.41 16.22 -12.04
N SER A 130 14.51 16.73 -10.82
CA SER A 130 15.41 17.84 -10.49
C SER A 130 16.87 17.50 -10.74
N LYS A 131 17.31 16.28 -10.38
CA LYS A 131 18.67 15.80 -10.67
C LYS A 131 18.94 15.72 -12.16
N ALA A 132 17.94 15.28 -12.93
CA ALA A 132 18.08 15.18 -14.38
C ALA A 132 18.24 16.55 -15.05
N ILE A 133 17.55 17.58 -14.55
CA ILE A 133 17.60 18.96 -15.10
C ILE A 133 18.83 19.72 -14.60
N ASN A 134 19.13 19.64 -13.29
CA ASN A 134 20.12 20.49 -12.63
C ASN A 134 21.48 19.81 -12.42
N GLY A 135 21.57 18.51 -12.71
CA GLY A 135 22.71 17.68 -12.33
C GLY A 135 22.61 17.21 -10.87
N ASP A 136 23.48 16.25 -10.51
CA ASP A 136 23.53 15.65 -9.18
C ASP A 136 24.45 16.41 -8.20
N GLY A 137 24.91 17.61 -8.59
CA GLY A 137 25.87 18.43 -7.85
C GLY A 137 27.34 17.99 -8.02
N LYS A 138 27.61 16.90 -8.76
CA LYS A 138 28.96 16.41 -9.07
C LYS A 138 29.30 16.47 -10.56
N SER A 139 28.29 16.40 -11.42
CA SER A 139 28.42 16.45 -12.87
C SER A 139 27.44 17.45 -13.46
N ALA A 140 27.81 18.13 -14.55
CA ALA A 140 26.87 18.94 -15.31
C ALA A 140 25.72 18.04 -15.83
N PRO A 141 24.46 18.53 -15.82
CA PRO A 141 23.34 17.77 -16.36
C PRO A 141 23.59 17.39 -17.82
N GLY A 142 23.31 16.14 -18.17
CA GLY A 142 23.28 15.71 -19.57
C GLY A 142 22.06 16.30 -20.29
N PRO A 143 22.09 16.41 -21.63
CA PRO A 143 20.92 16.87 -22.38
C PRO A 143 19.74 15.92 -22.12
N LEU A 144 18.60 16.49 -21.71
CA LEU A 144 17.30 15.86 -21.60
C LEU A 144 16.53 15.95 -22.91
#